data_AF-A0AAJ0TEM2-F1
#
_entry.id   AF-A0AAJ0TEM2-F1
#
_cell.length_a   1.000
_cell.length_b   1.000
_cell.length_c   1.000
_cell.angle_alpha   90.00
_cell.angle_beta   90.00
_cell.angle_gamma   90.00
#
_symmetry.space_group_name_H-M   'P 1'
#
loop_
_entity.id
_entity.type
_entity.pdbx_description
1 polymer ?
#
loop_
_entity_poly.entity_id
_entity_poly.type
_entity_poly.pdbx_seq_one_letter_code
_entity_poly.pdbx_strand_id
1 'polypeptide(L)' 'MRIIKNDLFKEDIRDATIVVIYLSHKLTQQLKMKFRKELKKGTRIVSASHQIDGWKIIRRIKTGHFYSYLYVVH' A
#
# COMPACT_ATOMS: atom_id res chain seq x y z
N MET A 1 1.92 8.48 19.09
CA MET A 1 2.23 7.41 18.11
C MET A 1 1.80 6.08 18.71
N ARG A 2 1.04 5.26 17.99
CA ARG A 2 0.62 3.93 18.45
C ARG A 2 1.33 2.88 17.60
N ILE A 3 1.87 1.85 18.25
CA ILE A 3 2.47 0.68 17.58
C ILE A 3 1.60 -0.52 17.92
N ILE A 4 1.23 -1.29 16.90
CA ILE A 4 0.44 -2.51 17.06
C ILE A 4 1.36 -3.68 16.73
N LYS A 5 1.62 -4.55 17.72
CA LYS A 5 2.37 -5.79 17.52
C LYS A 5 1.43 -6.88 17.03
N ASN A 6 1.22 -6.94 15.72
CA ASN A 6 0.37 -7.95 15.10
C ASN A 6 0.86 -8.31 13.68
N ASP A 7 0.27 -9.35 13.11
CA ASP A 7 0.40 -9.69 11.68
C ASP A 7 -0.41 -8.71 10.83
N LEU A 8 0.28 -7.96 9.95
CA LEU A 8 -0.34 -7.01 9.03
C LEU A 8 -1.45 -7.64 8.17
N PHE A 9 -1.33 -8.92 7.82
CA PHE A 9 -2.36 -9.59 7.02
C PHE A 9 -3.66 -9.81 7.80
N LYS A 10 -3.59 -9.86 9.13
CA LYS A 10 -4.72 -10.09 10.04
C LYS A 10 -5.27 -8.82 10.68
N GLU A 11 -4.46 -7.77 10.78
CA GLU A 11 -4.86 -6.49 11.39
C GLU A 11 -5.94 -5.78 10.58
N ASP A 12 -6.90 -5.13 11.26
CA ASP A 12 -7.92 -4.32 10.60
C ASP A 12 -7.36 -2.95 10.22
N ILE A 13 -7.37 -2.63 8.91
CA ILE A 13 -6.87 -1.36 8.40
C ILE A 13 -7.97 -0.50 7.75
N ARG A 14 -9.25 -0.81 7.97
CA ARG A 14 -10.39 -0.15 7.32
C ARG A 14 -10.46 1.37 7.54
N ASP A 15 -9.91 1.86 8.65
CA ASP A 15 -9.91 3.29 8.98
C ASP A 15 -8.69 4.06 8.46
N ALA A 16 -7.74 3.38 7.80
CA ALA A 16 -6.59 4.05 7.22
C ALA A 16 -6.99 4.93 6.04
N THR A 17 -6.66 6.23 6.10
CA THR A 17 -6.83 7.17 4.98
C THR A 17 -5.59 7.25 4.08
N ILE A 18 -4.43 6.83 4.61
CA ILE A 18 -3.14 6.75 3.92
C ILE A 18 -2.43 5.48 4.40
N VAL A 19 -1.89 4.71 3.46
CA VAL A 19 -1.05 3.53 3.73
C VAL A 19 0.30 3.73 3.07
N VAL A 20 1.38 3.47 3.81
CA VAL A 20 2.75 3.49 3.29
C VAL A 20 3.37 2.12 3.48
N ILE A 21 3.85 1.51 2.39
CA ILE A 21 4.50 0.20 2.43
C ILE A 21 5.91 0.26 1.84
N TYR A 22 6.83 -0.45 2.47
CA TYR A 22 8.14 -0.77 1.94
C TYR A 22 8.43 -2.23 2.27
N LEU A 23 8.05 -3.11 1.33
CA LEU A 23 8.04 -4.56 1.51
C LEU A 23 8.59 -5.22 0.24
N SER A 24 8.82 -6.53 0.29
CA SER A 24 9.22 -7.28 -0.91
C SER A 24 8.10 -7.28 -1.98
N HIS A 25 8.47 -7.57 -3.23
CA HIS A 25 7.51 -7.71 -4.32
C HIS A 25 6.37 -8.69 -3.98
N LYS A 26 6.71 -9.87 -3.46
CA LYS A 26 5.72 -10.92 -3.10
C LYS A 26 4.70 -10.42 -2.08
N LEU A 27 5.17 -9.78 -0.99
CA LEU A 27 4.27 -9.25 0.05
C LEU A 27 3.42 -8.10 -0.46
N THR A 28 3.99 -7.23 -1.30
CA THR A 28 3.25 -6.14 -1.96
C THR A 28 2.09 -6.68 -2.80
N GLN A 29 2.30 -7.75 -3.58
CA GLN A 29 1.23 -8.37 -4.35
C GLN A 29 0.19 -9.09 -3.47
N GLN A 30 0.60 -9.70 -2.36
CA GLN A 30 -0.35 -10.32 -1.42
C GLN A 30 -1.26 -9.28 -0.76
N LEU A 31 -0.75 -8.09 -0.43
CA LEU A 31 -1.53 -7.00 0.16
C LEU A 31 -2.56 -6.41 -0.80
N LYS A 32 -2.40 -6.61 -2.12
CA LYS A 32 -3.36 -6.16 -3.15
C LYS A 32 -4.80 -6.55 -2.82
N MET A 33 -5.03 -7.80 -2.41
CA MET A 33 -6.38 -8.29 -2.08
C MET A 33 -6.90 -7.67 -0.79
N LYS A 34 -6.05 -7.56 0.24
CA LYS A 34 -6.41 -6.93 1.51
C LYS A 34 -6.81 -5.47 1.31
N PHE A 35 -6.02 -4.72 0.55
CA PHE A 35 -6.30 -3.32 0.26
C PHE A 35 -7.65 -3.13 -0.46
N ARG A 36 -7.97 -3.98 -1.43
CA ARG A 36 -9.29 -3.94 -2.11
C ARG A 36 -10.45 -4.26 -1.17
N LYS A 37 -10.25 -5.19 -0.24
CA LYS A 37 -11.29 -5.66 0.67
C LYS A 37 -11.57 -4.66 1.80
N GLU A 38 -10.53 -4.02 2.32
CA GLU A 38 -10.62 -3.28 3.59
C GLU A 38 -10.53 -1.77 3.42
N LEU A 39 -9.76 -1.25 2.46
CA LEU A 39 -9.57 0.19 2.37
C LEU A 39 -10.78 0.87 1.72
N LYS A 40 -11.19 1.99 2.30
CA LYS A 40 -12.28 2.81 1.77
C LYS A 40 -11.88 3.46 0.44
N LYS A 41 -12.87 3.71 -0.43
CA LYS A 41 -12.65 4.50 -1.65
C LYS A 41 -12.02 5.85 -1.30
N GLY A 42 -11.05 6.28 -2.10
CA GLY A 42 -10.25 7.48 -1.87
C GLY A 42 -9.03 7.27 -0.98
N THR A 43 -8.84 6.08 -0.37
CA THR A 43 -7.62 5.78 0.39
C THR A 43 -6.40 5.86 -0.52
N ARG A 44 -5.35 6.54 -0.05
CA ARG A 44 -4.08 6.69 -0.79
C ARG A 44 -3.07 5.66 -0.32
N ILE A 45 -2.38 5.03 -1.26
CA ILE A 45 -1.34 4.05 -0.95
C ILE A 45 -0.04 4.53 -1.59
N VAL A 46 1.02 4.60 -0.79
CA VAL A 46 2.40 4.83 -1.25
C VAL A 46 3.17 3.53 -1.13
N SER A 47 3.61 2.97 -2.25
CA SER A 47 4.47 1.78 -2.28
C SER A 47 5.88 2.16 -2.69
N ALA A 48 6.85 1.90 -1.82
CA ALA A 48 8.26 2.05 -2.12
C ALA A 48 8.79 0.80 -2.84
N SER A 49 9.70 1.01 -3.80
CA SER A 49 10.44 0.03 -4.62
C SER A 49 9.62 -0.87 -5.55
N HIS A 50 8.42 -1.33 -5.16
CA HIS A 50 7.60 -2.26 -5.93
C HIS A 50 6.23 -1.69 -6.27
N GLN A 51 5.77 -1.98 -7.49
CA GLN A 51 4.41 -1.64 -7.93
C GLN A 51 3.40 -2.65 -7.39
N ILE A 52 2.13 -2.26 -7.31
CA ILE A 52 1.01 -3.19 -7.13
C ILE A 52 0.47 -3.54 -8.53
N ASP A 53 0.54 -4.81 -8.91
CA ASP A 53 0.29 -5.21 -10.29
C ASP A 53 -1.17 -4.99 -10.68
N GLY A 54 -1.42 -4.47 -11.88
CA GLY A 54 -2.77 -4.20 -12.39
C GLY A 54 -3.50 -3.08 -11.64
N TRP A 55 -2.82 -2.26 -10.85
CA TRP A 55 -3.35 -1.01 -10.33
C TRP A 55 -2.83 0.18 -11.13
N LYS A 56 -3.70 1.16 -11.38
CA LYS A 56 -3.33 2.39 -12.08
C LYS A 56 -2.45 3.26 -11.17
N ILE A 57 -1.23 3.54 -11.62
CA ILE A 57 -0.32 4.44 -10.92
C ILE A 57 -0.79 5.88 -11.14
N ILE A 58 -1.03 6.60 -10.05
CA ILE A 58 -1.38 8.03 -10.07
C ILE A 58 -0.11 8.88 -10.18
N ARG A 59 0.95 8.48 -9.48
CA ARG A 59 2.24 9.16 -9.56
C ARG A 59 3.37 8.17 -9.36
N ARG A 60 4.43 8.32 -10.14
CA ARG A 60 5.72 7.63 -9.97
C ARG A 60 6.77 8.68 -9.61
N ILE A 61 7.48 8.49 -8.50
CA ILE A 61 8.46 9.44 -7.96
C ILE A 61 9.79 8.70 -7.82
N LYS A 62 10.89 9.31 -8.27
CA LYS A 62 12.23 8.77 -8.01
C LYS A 62 12.63 9.14 -6.56
N THR A 63 12.88 8.13 -5.74
CA THR A 63 13.24 8.26 -4.32
C THR A 63 14.60 7.61 -4.12
N GLY A 64 15.67 8.43 -4.24
CA GLY A 64 17.04 7.92 -4.22
C GLY A 64 17.30 6.91 -5.34
N HIS A 65 17.61 5.66 -4.95
CA HIS A 65 17.94 4.56 -5.86
C HIS A 65 16.74 3.78 -6.38
N PHE A 66 15.53 4.04 -5.88
CA PHE A 66 14.32 3.32 -6.30
C PHE A 66 13.18 4.29 -6.67
N TYR A 67 12.07 3.74 -7.14
CA TYR A 67 10.85 4.50 -7.40
C TYR A 67 9.80 4.22 -6.32
N SER A 68 9.08 5.25 -5.94
CA SER A 68 7.85 5.16 -5.14
C SER A 68 6.63 5.39 -6.05
N TYR A 69 5.54 4.70 -5.73
CA TYR A 69 4.32 4.69 -6.52
C TYR A 69 3.13 5.11 -5.65
N LEU A 70 2.34 6.06 -6.13
CA LEU A 70 1.11 6.51 -5.51
C LEU A 70 -0.09 5.86 -6.21
N TYR A 71 -1.00 5.32 -5.42
CA TYR A 71 -2.28 4.76 -5.85
C TYR A 71 -3.43 5.39 -5.07
N VAL A 72 -4.63 5.34 -5.66
CA VAL A 72 -5.89 5.70 -5.01
C VAL A 72 -6.85 4.53 -5.17
N VAL A 73 -7.47 4.10 -4.07
CA VAL A 73 -8.50 3.05 -4.08
C VAL A 73 -9.80 3.62 -4.68
N HIS A 74 -10.40 2.91 -5.63
CA HIS A 74 -11.61 3.32 -6.35
C HIS A 74 -12.86 2.52 -5.98
#